data_AF-A0A5E6S1V0-F1
#
_entry.id   AF-A0A5E6S1V0-F1
#
_cell.length_a   1.000
_cell.length_b   1.000
_cell.length_c   1.000
_cell.angle_alpha   90.00
_cell.angle_beta   90.00
_cell.angle_gamma   90.00
#
_symmetry.space_group_name_H-M   'P 1'
#
loop_
_entity.id
_entity.type
_entity.pdbx_description
1 polymer ?
#
loop_
_entity_poly.entity_id
_entity_poly.type
_entity_poly.pdbx_seq_one_letter_code
_entity_poly.pdbx_strand_id
1 'polypeptide(L)'
;MSVFTAYFCGTGSTRYDTANPDFWNGELVSTLAHNDQGRLWAEQIAVDGPGSGNLQDDDLFVKPGSYFNWTGQLFGRGWEENVAHVVQVIKGKTNWQRTKLSKEEYEDLKKRGVEVPDAEAGSSWFWRMYDYGDSFAKQELYQEIITRFRKPLIPTQINLVGWSRGGISCHMLANALASDPELKQIPVNIFAIDPVPGVGNIDKRRVQLASNVKEYVGFYSRDERSKGFACVIPSVAATTRIHVFPMHGRHATLVGNASVDGAGGGKHLDEPGLLVRHFAEVCLTRWGVKLNNRLQLSDIQLMQYHKEMIAENERYTAMRKKSYTVVTEGSAADRFVHFGTDETSFSKVTGSAFKPSEGLALERVTVDSYKVLR
;
A
#
# COMPACT_ATOMS: atom_id res chain seq x y z
N MET A 1 19.59 -16.15 -1.16
CA MET A 1 18.20 -15.85 -0.72
C MET A 1 17.61 -14.92 -1.75
N SER A 2 16.44 -15.25 -2.31
CA SER A 2 15.72 -14.43 -3.29
C SER A 2 14.58 -13.71 -2.59
N VAL A 3 14.54 -12.37 -2.70
CA VAL A 3 13.54 -11.50 -2.05
C VAL A 3 12.67 -10.90 -3.14
N PHE A 4 11.35 -10.90 -2.91
CA PHE A 4 10.39 -10.19 -3.74
C PHE A 4 9.63 -9.17 -2.90
N THR A 5 9.51 -7.93 -3.37
CA THR A 5 8.77 -6.88 -2.66
C THR A 5 7.58 -6.38 -3.48
N ALA A 6 6.40 -6.35 -2.88
CA ALA A 6 5.20 -5.74 -3.48
C ALA A 6 4.81 -4.47 -2.71
N TYR A 7 4.63 -3.39 -3.45
CA TYR A 7 4.22 -2.08 -2.95
C TYR A 7 2.79 -1.78 -3.41
N PHE A 8 1.85 -1.60 -2.49
CA PHE A 8 0.45 -1.33 -2.78
C PHE A 8 0.08 0.10 -2.38
N CYS A 9 -0.15 0.96 -3.39
CA CYS A 9 -0.50 2.35 -3.16
C CYS A 9 -1.88 2.48 -2.50
N GLY A 10 -2.11 3.61 -1.82
CA GLY A 10 -3.39 3.90 -1.19
C GLY A 10 -4.47 4.31 -2.17
N THR A 11 -5.70 4.41 -1.67
CA THR A 11 -6.87 4.87 -2.43
C THR A 11 -6.58 6.13 -3.24
N GLY A 12 -6.83 6.10 -4.55
CA GLY A 12 -6.64 7.27 -5.41
C GLY A 12 -5.18 7.59 -5.74
N SER A 13 -4.23 6.81 -5.22
CA SER A 13 -2.81 6.95 -5.53
C SER A 13 -2.34 5.87 -6.52
N THR A 14 -1.32 6.22 -7.30
CA THR A 14 -0.69 5.38 -8.31
C THR A 14 0.81 5.24 -8.04
N ARG A 15 1.43 4.23 -8.65
CA ARG A 15 2.88 4.03 -8.60
C ARG A 15 3.71 5.22 -9.11
N TYR A 16 3.08 6.19 -9.77
CA TYR A 16 3.72 7.39 -10.34
C TYR A 16 3.65 8.62 -9.43
N ASP A 17 3.05 8.52 -8.24
CA ASP A 17 2.89 9.66 -7.30
C ASP A 17 4.19 10.06 -6.55
N THR A 18 5.35 9.80 -7.13
CA THR A 18 6.65 10.22 -6.56
C THR A 18 6.85 11.74 -6.55
N ALA A 19 6.01 12.49 -7.30
CA ALA A 19 6.06 13.94 -7.42
C ALA A 19 4.68 14.61 -7.28
N ASN A 20 3.73 13.93 -6.66
CA ASN A 20 2.38 14.46 -6.47
C ASN A 20 2.39 15.66 -5.50
N PRO A 21 1.80 16.82 -5.87
CA PRO A 21 1.91 18.06 -5.09
C PRO A 21 1.24 17.99 -3.70
N ASP A 22 0.29 17.09 -3.49
CA ASP A 22 -0.36 16.88 -2.19
C ASP A 22 0.54 16.11 -1.21
N PHE A 23 1.59 15.45 -1.72
CA PHE A 23 2.61 14.78 -0.93
C PHE A 23 3.95 15.47 -1.15
N TRP A 24 4.34 16.34 -0.22
CA TRP A 24 5.45 17.30 -0.43
C TRP A 24 6.80 16.63 -0.79
N ASN A 25 6.97 15.35 -0.47
CA ASN A 25 8.16 14.55 -0.78
C ASN A 25 7.82 13.25 -1.54
N GLY A 26 6.75 13.29 -2.34
CA GLY A 26 6.15 12.12 -2.99
C GLY A 26 5.30 11.28 -2.04
N GLU A 27 4.33 10.55 -2.59
CA GLU A 27 3.57 9.57 -1.81
C GLU A 27 4.53 8.45 -1.37
N LEU A 28 4.44 8.06 -0.10
CA LEU A 28 5.43 7.22 0.52
C LEU A 28 5.61 5.85 -0.16
N VAL A 29 4.53 5.12 -0.43
CA VAL A 29 4.62 3.76 -1.00
C VAL A 29 5.23 3.81 -2.41
N SER A 30 4.78 4.74 -3.25
CA SER A 30 5.31 4.98 -4.59
C SER A 30 6.79 5.41 -4.55
N THR A 31 7.16 6.26 -3.60
CA THR A 31 8.55 6.70 -3.40
C THR A 31 9.44 5.55 -2.95
N LEU A 32 8.97 4.66 -2.07
CA LEU A 32 9.72 3.47 -1.66
C LEU A 32 9.95 2.53 -2.84
N ALA A 33 8.92 2.28 -3.66
CA ALA A 33 9.04 1.44 -4.84
C ALA A 33 9.99 2.02 -5.90
N HIS A 34 9.94 3.34 -6.10
CA HIS A 34 10.87 4.05 -6.99
C HIS A 34 12.33 3.96 -6.50
N ASN A 35 12.52 3.94 -5.18
CA ASN A 35 13.84 3.85 -4.57
C ASN A 35 14.37 2.42 -4.44
N ASP A 36 13.54 1.40 -4.71
CA ASP A 36 13.94 0.00 -4.71
C ASP A 36 14.80 -0.34 -5.94
N GLN A 37 16.03 -0.78 -5.69
CA GLN A 37 16.99 -1.16 -6.72
C GLN A 37 16.73 -2.56 -7.31
N GLY A 38 15.72 -3.27 -6.80
CA GLY A 38 15.23 -4.51 -7.38
C GLY A 38 14.69 -4.29 -8.79
N ARG A 39 14.92 -5.27 -9.67
CA ARG A 39 14.37 -5.26 -11.02
C ARG A 39 12.85 -5.37 -10.96
N LEU A 40 12.18 -4.42 -11.59
CA LEU A 40 10.73 -4.48 -11.79
C LEU A 40 10.32 -5.82 -12.40
N TRP A 41 9.19 -6.37 -11.93
CA TRP A 41 8.64 -7.70 -12.25
C TRP A 41 9.39 -8.88 -11.63
N ALA A 42 10.72 -8.87 -11.68
CA ALA A 42 11.53 -9.97 -11.14
C ALA A 42 11.65 -9.92 -9.61
N GLU A 43 12.05 -8.79 -9.05
CA GLU A 43 12.40 -8.62 -7.64
C GLU A 43 11.45 -7.65 -6.92
N GLN A 44 10.75 -6.79 -7.66
CA GLN A 44 9.76 -5.89 -7.06
C GLN A 44 8.61 -5.55 -8.02
N ILE A 45 7.50 -5.10 -7.45
CA ILE A 45 6.37 -4.52 -8.18
C ILE A 45 5.68 -3.42 -7.36
N ALA A 46 5.32 -2.32 -8.02
CA ALA A 46 4.40 -1.32 -7.49
C ALA A 46 3.03 -1.47 -8.14
N VAL A 47 2.00 -1.50 -7.31
CA VAL A 47 0.62 -1.74 -7.68
C VAL A 47 -0.21 -0.52 -7.32
N ASP A 48 -0.96 -0.02 -8.30
CA ASP A 48 -1.83 1.13 -8.12
C ASP A 48 -2.92 0.86 -7.07
N GLY A 49 -3.29 1.91 -6.34
CA GLY A 49 -4.29 1.81 -5.31
C GLY A 49 -5.70 1.65 -5.91
N PRO A 50 -6.61 0.95 -5.22
CA PRO A 50 -7.99 0.84 -5.68
C PRO A 50 -8.61 2.22 -5.87
N GLY A 51 -9.34 2.38 -6.98
CA GLY A 51 -10.03 3.62 -7.30
C GLY A 51 -9.15 4.73 -7.87
N SER A 52 -7.87 4.48 -8.20
CA SER A 52 -7.00 5.44 -8.89
C SER A 52 -7.27 5.57 -10.40
N GLY A 53 -8.21 4.79 -10.93
CA GLY A 53 -8.37 4.59 -12.38
C GLY A 53 -7.55 3.41 -12.92
N ASN A 54 -6.75 2.75 -12.07
CA ASN A 54 -5.93 1.56 -12.37
C ASN A 54 -5.16 1.69 -13.69
N LEU A 55 -4.27 2.69 -13.78
CA LEU A 55 -3.44 2.95 -14.97
C LEU A 55 -2.56 1.75 -15.36
N GLN A 56 -2.40 0.79 -14.45
CA GLN A 56 -1.77 -0.51 -14.66
C GLN A 56 -2.68 -1.62 -15.23
N ASP A 57 -3.96 -1.36 -15.57
CA ASP A 57 -4.90 -2.38 -16.07
C ASP A 57 -4.33 -3.18 -17.24
N ASP A 58 -3.52 -2.51 -18.07
CA ASP A 58 -2.84 -3.06 -19.23
C ASP A 58 -1.65 -3.97 -18.89
N ASP A 59 -1.09 -3.83 -17.68
CA ASP A 59 0.07 -4.58 -17.18
C ASP A 59 -0.35 -5.82 -16.36
N LEU A 60 -1.64 -6.01 -16.07
CA LEU A 60 -2.12 -7.11 -15.24
C LEU A 60 -1.85 -8.48 -15.90
N PHE A 61 -1.53 -9.47 -15.05
CA PHE A 61 -1.36 -10.88 -15.43
C PHE A 61 -2.68 -11.65 -15.37
N VAL A 62 -3.76 -10.97 -15.01
CA VAL A 62 -5.13 -11.50 -14.85
C VAL A 62 -6.08 -10.62 -15.64
N LYS A 63 -7.24 -11.14 -16.03
CA LYS A 63 -8.24 -10.37 -16.77
C LYS A 63 -8.69 -9.15 -15.95
N PRO A 64 -8.55 -7.91 -16.46
CA PRO A 64 -9.03 -6.73 -15.76
C PRO A 64 -10.56 -6.76 -15.65
N GLY A 65 -11.09 -6.23 -14.55
CA GLY A 65 -12.52 -6.23 -14.28
C GLY A 65 -13.33 -5.12 -14.97
N SER A 66 -12.70 -4.35 -15.89
CA SER A 66 -13.32 -3.30 -16.73
C SER A 66 -14.01 -2.19 -15.92
N TYR A 67 -13.25 -1.40 -15.15
CA TYR A 67 -13.81 -0.45 -14.18
C TYR A 67 -13.77 1.02 -14.61
N PHE A 68 -14.57 1.40 -15.62
CA PHE A 68 -14.69 2.80 -16.06
C PHE A 68 -15.73 3.65 -15.30
N ASN A 69 -16.31 3.16 -14.20
CA ASN A 69 -17.40 3.86 -13.50
C ASN A 69 -17.00 4.40 -12.11
N TRP A 70 -17.32 5.68 -11.88
CA TRP A 70 -17.19 6.45 -10.62
C TRP A 70 -17.75 5.69 -9.40
N THR A 71 -18.83 4.92 -9.57
CA THR A 71 -19.42 4.11 -8.49
C THR A 71 -18.54 2.91 -8.09
N GLY A 72 -17.73 2.36 -8.98
CA GLY A 72 -16.84 1.21 -8.69
C GLY A 72 -15.65 1.57 -7.79
N GLN A 73 -15.15 2.81 -7.87
CA GLN A 73 -13.99 3.30 -7.12
C GLN A 73 -14.27 3.50 -5.62
N LEU A 74 -15.52 3.82 -5.26
CA LEU A 74 -15.95 4.00 -3.86
C LEU A 74 -16.15 2.66 -3.13
N PHE A 75 -16.54 1.60 -3.85
CA PHE A 75 -16.87 0.28 -3.29
C PHE A 75 -15.73 -0.76 -3.35
N GLY A 76 -14.49 -0.37 -3.70
CA GLY A 76 -13.31 -1.24 -3.55
C GLY A 76 -13.12 -2.32 -4.62
N ARG A 77 -13.60 -2.09 -5.85
CA ARG A 77 -13.29 -2.97 -7.00
C ARG A 77 -11.84 -2.77 -7.47
N GLY A 78 -11.16 -3.84 -7.88
CA GLY A 78 -9.72 -3.86 -8.24
C GLY A 78 -8.81 -4.56 -7.23
N TRP A 79 -9.27 -4.81 -6.00
CA TRP A 79 -8.47 -5.47 -4.96
C TRP A 79 -8.13 -6.91 -5.27
N GLU A 80 -9.15 -7.69 -5.65
CA GLU A 80 -8.98 -9.12 -5.91
C GLU A 80 -8.11 -9.31 -7.15
N GLU A 81 -8.27 -8.44 -8.16
CA GLU A 81 -7.45 -8.40 -9.37
C GLU A 81 -6.00 -8.05 -9.05
N ASN A 82 -5.75 -7.02 -8.22
CA ASN A 82 -4.41 -6.62 -7.78
C ASN A 82 -3.71 -7.75 -7.00
N VAL A 83 -4.42 -8.42 -6.09
CA VAL A 83 -3.89 -9.56 -5.33
C VAL A 83 -3.60 -10.74 -6.26
N ALA A 84 -4.54 -11.10 -7.13
CA ALA A 84 -4.36 -12.19 -8.08
C ALA A 84 -3.22 -11.93 -9.06
N HIS A 85 -3.08 -10.69 -9.55
CA HIS A 85 -1.97 -10.25 -10.39
C HIS A 85 -0.63 -10.50 -9.70
N VAL A 86 -0.48 -10.04 -8.46
CA VAL A 86 0.78 -10.18 -7.72
C VAL A 86 1.08 -11.64 -7.39
N VAL A 87 0.07 -12.47 -7.11
CA VAL A 87 0.25 -13.92 -6.98
C VAL A 87 0.84 -14.53 -8.27
N GLN A 88 0.34 -14.15 -9.45
CA GLN A 88 0.87 -14.64 -10.72
C GLN A 88 2.30 -14.14 -11.00
N VAL A 89 2.60 -12.88 -10.67
CA VAL A 89 3.97 -12.31 -10.76
C VAL A 89 4.93 -13.08 -9.83
N ILE A 90 4.52 -13.41 -8.61
CA ILE A 90 5.31 -14.22 -7.67
C ILE A 90 5.54 -15.63 -8.20
N LYS A 91 4.54 -16.23 -8.86
CA LYS A 91 4.72 -17.53 -9.55
C LYS A 91 5.60 -17.44 -10.78
N GLY A 92 5.69 -16.26 -11.40
CA GLY A 92 6.36 -16.07 -12.68
C GLY A 92 5.64 -16.79 -13.81
N LYS A 93 4.31 -16.87 -13.73
CA LYS A 93 3.45 -17.53 -14.71
C LYS A 93 2.31 -16.57 -15.04
N THR A 94 2.06 -16.31 -16.31
CA THR A 94 0.84 -15.61 -16.73
C THR A 94 -0.29 -16.60 -16.98
N ASN A 95 -1.51 -16.28 -16.51
CA ASN A 95 -2.72 -17.04 -16.84
C ASN A 95 -3.68 -16.23 -17.74
N TRP A 96 -3.31 -15.00 -18.09
CA TRP A 96 -4.06 -14.14 -18.99
C TRP A 96 -3.09 -13.21 -19.74
N GLN A 97 -3.35 -13.02 -21.03
CA GLN A 97 -2.60 -12.10 -21.86
C GLN A 97 -3.57 -11.14 -22.52
N ARG A 98 -3.16 -9.87 -22.60
CA ARG A 98 -3.91 -8.90 -23.37
C ARG A 98 -3.68 -9.17 -24.85
N THR A 99 -4.76 -9.29 -25.61
CA THR A 99 -4.71 -9.52 -27.05
C THR A 99 -4.86 -8.24 -27.86
N LYS A 100 -5.32 -7.13 -27.26
CA LYS A 100 -5.67 -5.87 -27.94
C LYS A 100 -4.84 -4.68 -27.46
N LEU A 101 -4.55 -3.72 -28.34
CA LEU A 101 -3.82 -2.50 -28.00
C LEU A 101 -4.66 -1.58 -27.10
N SER A 102 -3.97 -0.83 -26.24
CA SER A 102 -4.51 0.34 -25.56
C SER A 102 -4.60 1.51 -26.53
N LYS A 103 -5.45 2.49 -26.20
CA LYS A 103 -5.52 3.75 -26.95
C LYS A 103 -4.17 4.47 -26.98
N GLU A 104 -3.47 4.50 -25.85
CA GLU A 104 -2.17 5.18 -25.72
C GLU A 104 -1.08 4.46 -26.53
N GLU A 105 -1.08 3.12 -26.52
CA GLU A 105 -0.18 2.32 -27.34
C GLU A 105 -0.43 2.55 -28.82
N TYR A 106 -1.70 2.57 -29.23
CA TYR A 106 -2.10 2.85 -30.60
C TYR A 106 -1.67 4.25 -31.05
N GLU A 107 -1.87 5.27 -30.21
CA GLU A 107 -1.46 6.65 -30.49
C GLU A 107 0.07 6.79 -30.56
N ASP A 108 0.83 6.12 -29.67
CA ASP A 108 2.30 6.11 -29.70
C ASP A 108 2.84 5.37 -30.94
N LEU A 109 2.25 4.23 -31.31
CA LEU A 109 2.59 3.50 -32.53
C LEU A 109 2.34 4.33 -33.79
N LYS A 110 1.17 5.00 -33.88
CA LYS A 110 0.89 5.94 -34.98
C LYS A 110 1.88 7.11 -35.00
N LYS A 111 2.22 7.67 -33.83
CA LYS A 111 3.20 8.77 -33.73
C LYS A 111 4.59 8.35 -34.17
N ARG A 112 4.96 7.09 -33.96
CA ARG A 112 6.25 6.50 -34.39
C ARG A 112 6.24 6.02 -35.84
N GLY A 113 5.14 6.18 -36.57
CA GLY A 113 5.01 5.78 -37.97
C GLY A 113 4.89 4.27 -38.18
N VAL A 114 4.49 3.51 -37.15
CA VAL A 114 4.20 2.08 -37.30
C VAL A 114 2.81 1.92 -37.93
N GLU A 115 2.71 1.10 -38.98
CA GLU A 115 1.43 0.75 -39.58
C GLU A 115 0.59 -0.09 -38.60
N VAL A 116 -0.46 0.51 -38.06
CA VAL A 116 -1.48 -0.14 -37.24
C VAL A 116 -2.85 0.03 -37.90
N PRO A 117 -3.73 -1.00 -37.89
CA PRO A 117 -5.09 -0.90 -38.45
C PRO A 117 -5.87 0.25 -37.82
N ASP A 118 -6.74 0.92 -38.59
CA ASP A 118 -7.57 1.99 -38.03
C ASP A 118 -8.54 1.45 -36.96
N ALA A 119 -8.71 2.24 -35.89
CA ALA A 119 -9.53 1.83 -34.76
C ALA A 119 -10.99 1.59 -35.18
N GLU A 120 -11.51 0.38 -34.94
CA GLU A 120 -12.89 0.03 -35.24
C GLU A 120 -13.81 0.41 -34.08
N ALA A 121 -14.88 1.16 -34.36
CA ALA A 121 -15.87 1.51 -33.35
C ALA A 121 -16.87 0.35 -33.14
N GLY A 122 -16.86 -0.25 -31.95
CA GLY A 122 -17.89 -1.18 -31.48
C GLY A 122 -19.23 -0.46 -31.21
N SER A 123 -20.34 -1.15 -31.46
CA SER A 123 -21.68 -0.59 -31.44
C SER A 123 -22.28 -0.41 -30.04
N SER A 124 -22.37 0.84 -29.59
CA SER A 124 -23.46 1.39 -28.76
C SER A 124 -23.32 2.92 -28.68
N TRP A 125 -24.41 3.67 -28.92
CA TRP A 125 -24.42 5.14 -28.83
C TRP A 125 -24.06 5.66 -27.43
N PHE A 126 -24.26 4.84 -26.40
CA PHE A 126 -23.94 5.17 -25.00
C PHE A 126 -22.51 4.82 -24.57
N TRP A 127 -21.82 3.92 -25.29
CA TRP A 127 -20.48 3.45 -24.95
C TRP A 127 -19.72 3.12 -26.23
N ARG A 128 -18.93 4.07 -26.74
CA ARG A 128 -18.00 3.79 -27.83
C ARG A 128 -16.81 3.02 -27.26
N MET A 129 -16.78 1.70 -27.49
CA MET A 129 -15.55 0.92 -27.32
C MET A 129 -14.84 0.87 -28.67
N TYR A 130 -13.56 1.23 -28.70
CA TYR A 130 -12.74 1.17 -29.89
C TYR A 130 -11.83 -0.07 -29.82
N ASP A 131 -11.81 -0.89 -30.86
CA ASP A 131 -10.79 -1.92 -31.07
C ASP A 131 -9.59 -1.26 -31.77
N TYR A 132 -8.44 -1.26 -31.11
CA TYR A 132 -7.23 -0.59 -31.60
C TYR A 132 -6.25 -1.55 -32.30
N GLY A 133 -6.66 -2.78 -32.59
CA GLY A 133 -5.81 -3.82 -33.17
C GLY A 133 -5.12 -4.69 -32.13
N ASP A 134 -4.31 -5.66 -32.59
CA ASP A 134 -3.71 -6.67 -31.72
C ASP A 134 -2.44 -6.16 -31.01
N SER A 135 -2.27 -6.50 -29.73
CA SER A 135 -1.12 -6.08 -28.92
C SER A 135 0.04 -7.07 -28.99
N PHE A 136 1.26 -6.57 -28.78
CA PHE A 136 2.40 -7.43 -28.44
C PHE A 136 2.18 -7.99 -27.03
N ALA A 137 2.46 -9.28 -26.80
CA ALA A 137 2.17 -9.94 -25.53
C ALA A 137 3.09 -9.44 -24.38
N LYS A 138 2.81 -8.24 -23.84
CA LYS A 138 3.56 -7.61 -22.73
C LYS A 138 3.75 -8.54 -21.53
N GLN A 139 2.72 -9.33 -21.22
CA GLN A 139 2.78 -10.33 -20.14
C GLN A 139 3.83 -11.42 -20.39
N GLU A 140 4.13 -11.78 -21.65
CA GLU A 140 5.22 -12.70 -21.98
C GLU A 140 6.58 -12.06 -21.73
N LEU A 141 6.76 -10.80 -22.12
CA LEU A 141 7.98 -10.05 -21.82
C LEU A 141 8.22 -9.98 -20.30
N TYR A 142 7.19 -9.68 -19.52
CA TYR A 142 7.29 -9.65 -18.06
C TYR A 142 7.62 -11.03 -17.48
N GLN A 143 7.01 -12.11 -18.01
CA GLN A 143 7.34 -13.48 -17.63
C GLN A 143 8.79 -13.85 -17.98
N GLU A 144 9.30 -13.42 -19.13
CA GLU A 144 10.69 -13.63 -19.54
C GLU A 144 11.67 -12.89 -18.62
N ILE A 145 11.39 -11.63 -18.28
CA ILE A 145 12.16 -10.86 -17.30
C ILE A 145 12.23 -11.64 -15.98
N ILE A 146 11.09 -12.10 -15.48
CA ILE A 146 11.01 -12.90 -14.26
C ILE A 146 11.87 -14.18 -14.37
N THR A 147 11.67 -14.95 -15.44
CA THR A 147 12.35 -16.25 -15.64
C THR A 147 13.86 -16.10 -15.77
N ARG A 148 14.30 -15.00 -16.42
CA ARG A 148 15.71 -14.70 -16.64
C ARG A 148 16.40 -14.22 -15.37
N PHE A 149 15.79 -13.30 -14.64
CA PHE A 149 16.45 -12.58 -13.56
C PHE A 149 16.16 -13.12 -12.15
N ARG A 150 15.04 -13.80 -11.92
CA ARG A 150 14.69 -14.34 -10.59
C ARG A 150 15.17 -15.80 -10.44
N LYS A 151 16.17 -16.01 -9.56
CA LYS A 151 16.74 -17.34 -9.25
C LYS A 151 16.80 -17.56 -7.73
N PRO A 152 16.09 -18.57 -7.16
CA PRO A 152 15.11 -19.46 -7.79
C PRO A 152 13.87 -18.70 -8.30
N LEU A 153 13.09 -19.32 -9.21
CA LEU A 153 11.91 -18.71 -9.84
C LEU A 153 10.84 -18.30 -8.82
N ILE A 154 10.63 -19.08 -7.76
CA ILE A 154 9.77 -18.69 -6.65
C ILE A 154 10.66 -18.03 -5.60
N PRO A 155 10.36 -16.78 -5.16
CA PRO A 155 11.18 -16.11 -4.16
C PRO A 155 11.16 -16.86 -2.83
N THR A 156 12.25 -16.77 -2.07
CA THR A 156 12.38 -17.43 -0.77
C THR A 156 11.83 -16.59 0.38
N GLN A 157 11.53 -15.32 0.13
CA GLN A 157 10.90 -14.38 1.06
C GLN A 157 10.10 -13.34 0.29
N ILE A 158 8.96 -12.92 0.86
CA ILE A 158 8.13 -11.85 0.30
C ILE A 158 7.98 -10.72 1.32
N ASN A 159 8.19 -9.49 0.86
CA ASN A 159 7.95 -8.29 1.66
C ASN A 159 6.78 -7.52 1.05
N LEU A 160 5.85 -7.06 1.89
CA LEU A 160 4.66 -6.33 1.46
C LEU A 160 4.65 -4.96 2.12
N VAL A 161 4.45 -3.91 1.33
CA VAL A 161 4.30 -2.54 1.83
C VAL A 161 2.99 -2.00 1.30
N GLY A 162 2.18 -1.38 2.17
CA GLY A 162 0.95 -0.77 1.68
C GLY A 162 0.33 0.24 2.61
N TRP A 163 -0.32 1.23 2.01
CA TRP A 163 -1.04 2.29 2.71
C TRP A 163 -2.55 2.18 2.46
N SER A 164 -3.38 2.48 3.46
CA SER A 164 -4.83 2.55 3.28
C SER A 164 -5.41 1.22 2.79
N ARG A 165 -6.22 1.24 1.72
CA ARG A 165 -6.68 0.05 1.01
C ARG A 165 -5.55 -0.81 0.45
N GLY A 166 -4.37 -0.25 0.15
CA GLY A 166 -3.16 -1.00 -0.19
C GLY A 166 -2.58 -1.79 0.98
N GLY A 167 -2.69 -1.27 2.21
CA GLY A 167 -2.35 -2.03 3.42
C GLY A 167 -3.27 -3.25 3.61
N ILE A 168 -4.56 -3.11 3.27
CA ILE A 168 -5.51 -4.23 3.24
C ILE A 168 -5.16 -5.23 2.12
N SER A 169 -4.73 -4.76 0.95
CA SER A 169 -4.22 -5.64 -0.12
C SER A 169 -3.04 -6.49 0.37
N CYS A 170 -2.17 -5.95 1.24
CA CYS A 170 -1.09 -6.73 1.86
C CYS A 170 -1.65 -7.89 2.71
N HIS A 171 -2.70 -7.65 3.50
CA HIS A 171 -3.34 -8.70 4.29
C HIS A 171 -3.96 -9.79 3.39
N MET A 172 -4.69 -9.34 2.35
CA MET A 172 -5.32 -10.24 1.39
C MET A 172 -4.30 -11.09 0.64
N LEU A 173 -3.19 -10.49 0.18
CA LEU A 173 -2.12 -11.20 -0.50
C LEU A 173 -1.43 -12.20 0.44
N ALA A 174 -1.08 -11.81 1.67
CA ALA A 174 -0.47 -12.72 2.62
C ALA A 174 -1.32 -13.98 2.87
N ASN A 175 -2.63 -13.83 2.98
CA ASN A 175 -3.57 -14.94 3.13
C ASN A 175 -3.76 -15.75 1.84
N ALA A 176 -3.73 -15.10 0.67
CA ALA A 176 -3.76 -15.79 -0.62
C ALA A 176 -2.52 -16.68 -0.80
N LEU A 177 -1.34 -16.17 -0.43
CA LEU A 177 -0.08 -16.93 -0.43
C LEU A 177 -0.15 -18.12 0.53
N ALA A 178 -0.70 -17.94 1.74
CA ALA A 178 -0.87 -19.02 2.71
C ALA A 178 -1.81 -20.13 2.23
N SER A 179 -2.79 -19.78 1.39
CA SER A 179 -3.76 -20.71 0.82
C SER A 179 -3.25 -21.42 -0.44
N ASP A 180 -2.21 -20.87 -1.08
CA ASP A 180 -1.68 -21.38 -2.34
C ASP A 180 -0.69 -22.55 -2.10
N PRO A 181 -0.89 -23.74 -2.71
CA PRO A 181 -0.03 -24.90 -2.49
C PRO A 181 1.44 -24.68 -2.83
N GLU A 182 1.75 -23.86 -3.84
CA GLU A 182 3.13 -23.56 -4.27
C GLU A 182 3.79 -22.49 -3.39
N LEU A 183 3.00 -21.60 -2.76
CA LEU A 183 3.51 -20.39 -2.10
C LEU A 183 3.36 -20.40 -0.57
N LYS A 184 2.54 -21.30 0.00
CA LYS A 184 2.20 -21.33 1.45
C LYS A 184 3.38 -21.43 2.42
N GLN A 185 4.54 -21.90 1.94
CA GLN A 185 5.75 -22.03 2.75
C GLN A 185 6.62 -20.78 2.76
N ILE A 186 6.34 -19.80 1.90
CA ILE A 186 7.17 -18.60 1.77
C ILE A 186 6.89 -17.67 2.96
N PRO A 187 7.92 -17.27 3.73
CA PRO A 187 7.75 -16.30 4.80
C PRO A 187 7.40 -14.92 4.24
N VAL A 188 6.46 -14.25 4.89
CA VAL A 188 5.98 -12.91 4.51
C VAL A 188 6.29 -11.90 5.63
N ASN A 189 6.81 -10.73 5.27
CA ASN A 189 6.89 -9.57 6.16
C ASN A 189 5.97 -8.46 5.63
N ILE A 190 5.31 -7.72 6.52
CA ILE A 190 4.37 -6.66 6.15
C ILE A 190 4.76 -5.36 6.85
N PHE A 191 4.88 -4.28 6.09
CA PHE A 191 4.91 -2.91 6.56
C PHE A 191 3.62 -2.20 6.12
N ALA A 192 2.69 -2.03 7.05
CA ALA A 192 1.38 -1.44 6.78
C ALA A 192 1.30 0.00 7.33
N ILE A 193 0.73 0.89 6.53
CA ILE A 193 0.51 2.29 6.91
C ILE A 193 -0.99 2.51 6.93
N ASP A 194 -1.55 2.66 8.12
CA ASP A 194 -2.96 2.93 8.37
C ASP A 194 -3.92 2.12 7.47
N PRO A 195 -3.88 0.77 7.52
CA PRO A 195 -4.67 -0.08 6.63
C PRO A 195 -6.17 0.12 6.85
N VAL A 196 -6.90 0.56 5.83
CA VAL A 196 -8.32 0.90 5.90
C VAL A 196 -9.10 0.15 4.82
N PRO A 197 -10.11 -0.67 5.17
CA PRO A 197 -10.89 -1.41 4.20
C PRO A 197 -12.07 -0.61 3.63
N GLY A 198 -12.47 0.48 4.27
CA GLY A 198 -13.68 1.21 3.89
C GLY A 198 -14.96 0.55 4.40
N VAL A 199 -16.08 1.26 4.23
CA VAL A 199 -17.39 0.84 4.76
C VAL A 199 -17.83 -0.48 4.14
N GLY A 200 -18.28 -1.42 4.98
CA GLY A 200 -18.87 -2.70 4.54
C GLY A 200 -17.87 -3.74 4.04
N ASN A 201 -16.56 -3.48 4.18
CA ASN A 201 -15.49 -4.30 3.61
C ASN A 201 -14.69 -5.09 4.66
N ILE A 202 -15.30 -5.43 5.79
CA ILE A 202 -14.68 -6.23 6.86
C ILE A 202 -14.95 -7.71 6.62
N ASP A 203 -13.91 -8.47 6.30
CA ASP A 203 -13.96 -9.94 6.21
C ASP A 203 -12.67 -10.57 6.77
N LYS A 204 -12.71 -11.88 7.05
CA LYS A 204 -11.60 -12.61 7.69
C LYS A 204 -10.26 -12.44 6.97
N ARG A 205 -10.25 -12.38 5.62
CA ARG A 205 -9.03 -12.26 4.81
C ARG A 205 -8.38 -10.87 4.94
N ARG A 206 -9.12 -9.89 5.44
CA ARG A 206 -8.69 -8.50 5.60
C ARG A 206 -8.28 -8.17 7.03
N VAL A 207 -8.77 -8.93 8.01
CA VAL A 207 -8.58 -8.66 9.45
C VAL A 207 -7.82 -9.74 10.22
N GLN A 208 -7.49 -10.86 9.56
CA GLN A 208 -6.69 -11.93 10.16
C GLN A 208 -5.49 -12.23 9.26
N LEU A 209 -4.36 -12.58 9.84
CA LEU A 209 -3.15 -12.97 9.10
C LEU A 209 -2.75 -14.41 9.45
N ALA A 210 -2.48 -15.20 8.42
CA ALA A 210 -1.99 -16.56 8.55
C ALA A 210 -0.54 -16.62 9.07
N SER A 211 -0.11 -17.83 9.47
CA SER A 211 1.19 -18.08 10.13
C SER A 211 2.42 -17.99 9.20
N ASN A 212 2.21 -17.83 7.89
CA ASN A 212 3.28 -17.50 6.95
C ASN A 212 3.82 -16.08 7.19
N VAL A 213 3.02 -15.17 7.76
CA VAL A 213 3.50 -13.84 8.17
C VAL A 213 4.42 -13.95 9.37
N LYS A 214 5.69 -13.56 9.21
CA LYS A 214 6.71 -13.63 10.26
C LYS A 214 6.84 -12.33 11.04
N GLU A 215 6.58 -11.21 10.37
CA GLU A 215 6.64 -9.90 10.97
C GLU A 215 5.60 -8.96 10.38
N TYR A 216 4.92 -8.23 11.25
CA TYR A 216 3.98 -7.17 10.92
C TYR A 216 4.42 -5.89 11.63
N VAL A 217 4.72 -4.85 10.86
CA VAL A 217 5.01 -3.51 11.36
C VAL A 217 3.91 -2.58 10.86
N GLY A 218 3.19 -1.94 11.77
CA GLY A 218 2.07 -1.06 11.46
C GLY A 218 2.25 0.33 12.04
N PHE A 219 2.10 1.36 11.22
CA PHE A 219 1.98 2.76 11.70
C PHE A 219 0.55 3.24 11.49
N TYR A 220 -0.06 3.79 12.54
CA TYR A 220 -1.49 4.11 12.54
C TYR A 220 -1.74 5.56 12.90
N SER A 221 -2.64 6.21 12.16
CA SER A 221 -2.99 7.61 12.36
C SER A 221 -3.84 7.78 13.62
N ARG A 222 -3.37 8.57 14.58
CA ARG A 222 -4.10 8.82 15.83
C ARG A 222 -5.25 9.80 15.65
N ASP A 223 -5.11 10.76 14.75
CA ASP A 223 -5.98 11.94 14.66
C ASP A 223 -7.04 11.86 13.52
N GLU A 224 -7.13 10.72 12.83
CA GLU A 224 -8.17 10.46 11.81
C GLU A 224 -9.54 10.13 12.43
N ARG A 225 -10.62 10.69 11.88
CA ARG A 225 -12.01 10.48 12.33
C ARG A 225 -13.02 10.32 11.21
N SER A 226 -12.61 10.32 9.94
CA SER A 226 -13.54 10.23 8.80
C SER A 226 -14.34 8.93 8.87
N LYS A 227 -15.64 9.00 8.59
CA LYS A 227 -16.49 7.81 8.50
C LYS A 227 -15.99 6.88 7.40
N GLY A 228 -15.85 5.59 7.71
CA GLY A 228 -15.28 4.59 6.81
C GLY A 228 -13.75 4.56 6.78
N PHE A 229 -13.08 5.27 7.69
CA PHE A 229 -11.63 5.24 7.86
C PHE A 229 -11.20 4.48 9.11
N ALA A 230 -12.07 3.65 9.69
CA ALA A 230 -11.68 2.68 10.70
C ALA A 230 -10.53 1.80 10.19
N CYS A 231 -9.34 1.93 10.79
CA CYS A 231 -8.19 1.13 10.39
C CYS A 231 -8.23 -0.26 11.04
N VAL A 232 -7.50 -1.20 10.43
CA VAL A 232 -7.45 -2.61 10.85
C VAL A 232 -6.10 -2.92 11.47
N ILE A 233 -6.13 -3.31 12.74
CA ILE A 233 -5.02 -4.01 13.39
C ILE A 233 -5.34 -5.50 13.25
N PRO A 234 -4.61 -6.27 12.43
CA PRO A 234 -4.98 -7.65 12.19
C PRO A 234 -4.76 -8.52 13.44
N SER A 235 -5.62 -9.51 13.61
CA SER A 235 -5.28 -10.65 14.46
C SER A 235 -4.21 -11.49 13.76
N VAL A 236 -3.19 -11.92 14.50
CA VAL A 236 -2.04 -12.63 13.94
C VAL A 236 -1.85 -13.99 14.60
N ALA A 237 -1.19 -14.91 13.91
CA ALA A 237 -0.75 -16.16 14.52
C ALA A 237 0.25 -15.90 15.66
N ALA A 238 0.29 -16.78 16.67
CA ALA A 238 1.19 -16.62 17.82
C ALA A 238 2.68 -16.57 17.46
N THR A 239 3.06 -17.10 16.29
CA THR A 239 4.43 -17.09 15.77
C THR A 239 4.82 -15.77 15.09
N THR A 240 3.86 -14.89 14.83
CA THR A 240 4.07 -13.63 14.12
C THR A 240 4.49 -12.55 15.10
N ARG A 241 5.61 -11.87 14.82
CA ARG A 241 5.99 -10.66 15.57
C ARG A 241 5.13 -9.51 15.08
N ILE A 242 4.43 -8.83 15.97
CA ILE A 242 3.59 -7.68 15.64
C ILE A 242 4.06 -6.43 16.41
N HIS A 243 4.32 -5.36 15.66
CA HIS A 243 4.78 -4.07 16.14
C HIS A 243 3.84 -3.00 15.59
N VAL A 244 3.16 -2.28 16.47
CA VAL A 244 2.21 -1.24 16.07
C VAL A 244 2.56 0.06 16.77
N PHE A 245 2.56 1.16 16.02
CA PHE A 245 2.98 2.47 16.50
C PHE A 245 1.91 3.51 16.17
N PRO A 246 1.48 4.30 17.16
CA PRO A 246 0.63 5.44 16.91
C PRO A 246 1.46 6.59 16.34
N MET A 247 0.89 7.32 15.40
CA MET A 247 1.51 8.50 14.80
C MET A 247 0.55 9.68 14.80
N HIS A 248 1.08 10.89 15.05
CA HIS A 248 0.30 12.12 14.99
C HIS A 248 -0.18 12.38 13.56
N GLY A 249 -1.34 13.01 13.42
CA GLY A 249 -1.91 13.39 12.13
C GLY A 249 -2.96 12.42 11.61
N ARG A 250 -3.47 12.73 10.42
CA ARG A 250 -4.57 12.04 9.73
C ARG A 250 -4.05 10.99 8.76
N HIS A 251 -4.98 10.32 8.08
CA HIS A 251 -4.70 9.18 7.20
C HIS A 251 -3.55 9.42 6.19
N ALA A 252 -3.56 10.56 5.48
CA ALA A 252 -2.54 10.88 4.48
C ALA A 252 -1.27 11.53 5.08
N THR A 253 -1.33 12.00 6.33
CA THR A 253 -0.16 12.60 7.00
C THR A 253 0.99 11.60 7.14
N LEU A 254 0.65 10.33 7.38
CA LEU A 254 1.62 9.23 7.53
C LEU A 254 2.36 8.89 6.23
N VAL A 255 1.83 9.27 5.07
CA VAL A 255 2.45 9.01 3.75
C VAL A 255 2.97 10.26 3.06
N GLY A 256 3.10 11.37 3.80
CA GLY A 256 3.78 12.57 3.31
C GLY A 256 2.86 13.73 2.96
N ASN A 257 1.56 13.72 3.28
CA ASN A 257 0.76 14.94 3.21
C ASN A 257 1.02 15.81 4.46
N ALA A 258 1.77 16.90 4.29
CA ALA A 258 2.20 17.77 5.38
C ALA A 258 1.32 19.02 5.57
N SER A 259 0.13 19.04 4.99
CA SER A 259 -0.80 20.18 5.16
C SER A 259 -1.35 20.26 6.58
N VAL A 260 -1.88 21.43 6.95
CA VAL A 260 -2.45 21.68 8.28
C VAL A 260 -3.69 20.82 8.57
N ASP A 261 -4.41 20.39 7.53
CA ASP A 261 -5.60 19.53 7.67
C ASP A 261 -5.35 18.06 7.28
N GLY A 262 -4.13 17.73 6.85
CA GLY A 262 -3.72 16.40 6.42
C GLY A 262 -4.36 15.93 5.12
N ALA A 263 -4.89 16.83 4.29
CA ALA A 263 -5.56 16.49 3.04
C ALA A 263 -5.32 17.50 1.91
N GLY A 264 -4.96 18.74 2.22
CA GLY A 264 -4.65 19.78 1.25
C GLY A 264 -3.17 19.81 0.84
N GLY A 265 -2.79 20.89 0.16
CA GLY A 265 -1.40 21.17 -0.16
C GLY A 265 -0.63 21.88 0.96
N GLY A 266 0.69 21.93 0.82
CA GLY A 266 1.59 22.67 1.71
C GLY A 266 2.48 21.77 2.58
N LYS A 267 3.45 22.39 3.23
CA LYS A 267 4.47 21.74 4.05
C LYS A 267 4.56 22.39 5.43
N HIS A 268 3.76 21.89 6.36
CA HIS A 268 3.65 22.40 7.72
C HIS A 268 3.84 21.35 8.81
N LEU A 269 3.47 20.09 8.56
CA LEU A 269 3.46 19.00 9.53
C LEU A 269 4.03 17.73 8.88
N ASP A 270 5.30 17.76 8.47
CA ASP A 270 5.95 16.72 7.68
C ASP A 270 6.60 15.59 8.51
N GLU A 271 6.77 15.79 9.81
CA GLU A 271 7.44 14.89 10.74
C GLU A 271 6.84 13.48 10.76
N PRO A 272 5.50 13.28 10.79
CA PRO A 272 4.90 11.95 10.74
C PRO A 272 5.34 11.15 9.51
N GLY A 273 5.25 11.75 8.32
CA GLY A 273 5.62 11.10 7.07
C GLY A 273 7.12 10.77 7.00
N LEU A 274 7.98 11.65 7.52
CA LEU A 274 9.43 11.41 7.60
C LEU A 274 9.77 10.24 8.52
N LEU A 275 9.13 10.14 9.68
CA LEU A 275 9.33 9.04 10.62
C LEU A 275 8.86 7.71 10.03
N VAL A 276 7.65 7.66 9.47
CA VAL A 276 7.11 6.44 8.85
C VAL A 276 8.00 6.01 7.68
N ARG A 277 8.44 6.95 6.84
CA ARG A 277 9.39 6.66 5.75
C ARG A 277 10.68 6.07 6.25
N HIS A 278 11.31 6.69 7.24
CA HIS A 278 12.55 6.20 7.81
C HIS A 278 12.42 4.74 8.29
N PHE A 279 11.35 4.43 9.05
CA PHE A 279 11.17 3.07 9.57
C PHE A 279 10.76 2.07 8.49
N ALA A 280 10.05 2.48 7.44
CA ALA A 280 9.82 1.64 6.27
C ALA A 280 11.16 1.26 5.61
N GLU A 281 12.04 2.25 5.38
CA GLU A 281 13.38 2.01 4.81
C GLU A 281 14.25 1.12 5.69
N VAL A 282 14.21 1.30 7.01
CA VAL A 282 14.93 0.45 7.99
C VAL A 282 14.42 -0.99 7.91
N CYS A 283 13.10 -1.19 7.97
CA CYS A 283 12.49 -2.53 7.91
C CYS A 283 12.80 -3.22 6.58
N LEU A 284 12.61 -2.53 5.45
CA LEU A 284 12.88 -3.07 4.12
C LEU A 284 14.35 -3.45 3.95
N THR A 285 15.28 -2.61 4.41
CA THR A 285 16.72 -2.92 4.38
C THR A 285 17.03 -4.17 5.19
N ARG A 286 16.48 -4.27 6.42
CA ARG A 286 16.63 -5.44 7.29
C ARG A 286 16.03 -6.70 6.66
N TRP A 287 14.95 -6.56 5.92
CA TRP A 287 14.31 -7.65 5.18
C TRP A 287 14.97 -7.94 3.82
N GLY A 288 16.14 -7.36 3.54
CA GLY A 288 16.98 -7.70 2.38
C GLY A 288 16.74 -6.89 1.12
N VAL A 289 15.95 -5.81 1.19
CA VAL A 289 15.73 -4.89 0.08
C VAL A 289 16.90 -3.91 -0.03
N LYS A 290 17.34 -3.62 -1.25
CA LYS A 290 18.36 -2.59 -1.53
C LYS A 290 17.66 -1.32 -1.97
N LEU A 291 17.71 -0.28 -1.14
CA LEU A 291 17.10 1.01 -1.42
C LEU A 291 18.18 2.07 -1.72
N ASN A 292 17.93 2.91 -2.71
CA ASN A 292 18.63 4.19 -2.89
C ASN A 292 17.90 5.30 -2.10
N ASN A 293 18.46 6.52 -2.06
CA ASN A 293 17.78 7.73 -1.57
C ASN A 293 17.10 7.62 -0.19
N ARG A 294 17.68 6.82 0.72
CA ARG A 294 17.18 6.65 2.08
C ARG A 294 17.35 7.93 2.90
N LEU A 295 16.41 8.21 3.80
CA LEU A 295 16.49 9.33 4.74
C LEU A 295 17.61 9.18 5.76
N GLN A 296 17.83 7.96 6.26
CA GLN A 296 18.88 7.63 7.25
C GLN A 296 18.89 8.56 8.49
N LEU A 297 17.70 8.87 9.03
CA LEU A 297 17.58 9.69 10.24
C LEU A 297 18.37 9.11 11.42
N SER A 298 19.11 9.97 12.11
CA SER A 298 19.79 9.67 13.37
C SER A 298 18.84 9.68 14.56
N ASP A 299 19.23 9.08 15.68
CA ASP A 299 18.46 9.11 16.95
C ASP A 299 18.13 10.53 17.41
N ILE A 300 19.06 11.47 17.20
CA ILE A 300 18.86 12.89 17.52
C ILE A 300 17.74 13.48 16.66
N GLN A 301 17.75 13.21 15.35
CA GLN A 301 16.70 13.68 14.43
C GLN A 301 15.34 13.05 14.75
N LEU A 302 15.31 11.74 15.03
CA LEU A 302 14.08 11.05 15.42
C LEU A 302 13.46 11.69 16.67
N MET A 303 14.27 11.96 17.70
CA MET A 303 13.79 12.61 18.91
C MET A 303 13.39 14.07 18.69
N GLN A 304 14.07 14.78 17.78
CA GLN A 304 13.69 16.14 17.42
C GLN A 304 12.31 16.18 16.75
N TYR A 305 12.06 15.30 15.78
CA TYR A 305 10.75 15.18 15.12
C TYR A 305 9.63 14.80 16.10
N HIS A 306 9.91 13.92 17.07
CA HIS A 306 8.93 13.64 18.13
C HIS A 306 8.64 14.85 19.02
N LYS A 307 9.64 15.67 19.35
CA LYS A 307 9.43 16.92 20.11
C LYS A 307 8.62 17.94 19.32
N GLU A 308 8.90 18.10 18.03
CA GLU A 308 8.15 18.98 17.13
C GLU A 308 6.68 18.55 17.04
N MET A 309 6.41 17.25 16.89
CA MET A 309 5.04 16.75 16.90
C MET A 309 4.29 17.02 18.22
N ILE A 310 4.99 16.92 19.37
CA ILE A 310 4.42 17.23 20.68
C ILE A 310 4.14 18.74 20.81
N ALA A 311 5.05 19.59 20.32
CA ALA A 311 4.88 21.04 20.34
C ALA A 311 3.68 21.47 19.47
N GLU A 312 3.45 20.80 18.34
CA GLU A 312 2.34 21.06 17.43
C GLU A 312 1.09 20.19 17.70
N ASN A 313 1.00 19.54 18.88
CA ASN A 313 -0.07 18.60 19.21
C ASN A 313 -1.49 19.20 19.10
N GLU A 314 -1.64 20.50 19.34
CA GLU A 314 -2.92 21.20 19.15
C GLU A 314 -3.37 21.19 17.68
N ARG A 315 -2.44 21.36 16.73
CA ARG A 315 -2.76 21.32 15.29
C ARG A 315 -3.19 19.93 14.86
N TYR A 316 -2.47 18.90 15.30
CA TYR A 316 -2.86 17.51 15.03
C TYR A 316 -4.22 17.17 15.66
N THR A 317 -4.48 17.63 16.88
CA THR A 317 -5.78 17.45 17.53
C THR A 317 -6.89 18.17 16.77
N ALA A 318 -6.63 19.36 16.21
CA ALA A 318 -7.58 20.09 15.39
C ALA A 318 -7.98 19.32 14.12
N MET A 319 -7.09 18.46 13.58
CA MET A 319 -7.40 17.61 12.43
C MET A 319 -8.56 16.64 12.71
N ARG A 320 -8.83 16.26 13.97
CA ARG A 320 -9.94 15.34 14.33
C ARG A 320 -11.33 15.86 13.94
N LYS A 321 -11.45 17.17 13.66
CA LYS A 321 -12.69 17.81 13.19
C LYS A 321 -12.83 17.79 11.66
N LYS A 322 -11.82 17.32 10.94
CA LYS A 322 -11.80 17.21 9.47
C LYS A 322 -12.27 15.81 9.07
N SER A 323 -12.91 15.71 7.90
CA SER A 323 -13.35 14.43 7.34
C SER A 323 -13.20 14.40 5.82
N TYR A 324 -12.71 13.28 5.29
CA TYR A 324 -12.70 12.99 3.85
C TYR A 324 -14.09 12.65 3.32
N THR A 325 -15.00 12.20 4.19
CA THR A 325 -16.35 11.74 3.84
C THR A 325 -17.45 12.67 4.36
N VAL A 326 -17.07 13.89 4.79
CA VAL A 326 -17.93 14.91 5.43
C VAL A 326 -18.48 14.49 6.80
N VAL A 327 -18.56 13.19 7.09
CA VAL A 327 -19.04 12.62 8.36
C VAL A 327 -17.87 12.04 9.15
N THR A 328 -17.94 12.12 10.48
CA THR A 328 -16.95 11.52 11.39
C THR A 328 -17.49 10.27 12.09
N GLU A 329 -16.60 9.41 12.57
CA GLU A 329 -16.87 8.20 13.36
C GLU A 329 -15.90 8.06 14.54
N GLY A 330 -16.27 7.20 15.50
CA GLY A 330 -15.58 7.11 16.79
C GLY A 330 -15.96 8.26 17.73
N SER A 331 -15.04 8.63 18.62
CA SER A 331 -15.26 9.70 19.58
C SER A 331 -14.38 10.91 19.27
N ALA A 332 -14.73 12.07 19.83
CA ALA A 332 -13.89 13.27 19.70
C ALA A 332 -12.47 13.07 20.24
N ALA A 333 -12.32 12.27 21.29
CA ALA A 333 -11.03 11.99 21.92
C ALA A 333 -10.26 10.84 21.24
N ASP A 334 -10.96 9.85 20.70
CA ASP A 334 -10.33 8.57 20.30
C ASP A 334 -10.92 7.99 19.00
N ARG A 335 -10.05 7.40 18.18
CA ARG A 335 -10.39 6.87 16.85
C ARG A 335 -11.07 5.52 16.98
N PHE A 336 -12.06 5.26 16.13
CA PHE A 336 -12.66 3.95 15.98
C PHE A 336 -11.79 3.05 15.09
N VAL A 337 -11.56 1.81 15.51
CA VAL A 337 -10.68 0.86 14.82
C VAL A 337 -11.24 -0.56 14.91
N HIS A 338 -10.76 -1.43 14.02
CA HIS A 338 -10.97 -2.87 14.10
C HIS A 338 -9.70 -3.55 14.62
N PHE A 339 -9.80 -4.31 15.70
CA PHE A 339 -8.74 -5.21 16.17
C PHE A 339 -9.15 -6.66 15.89
N GLY A 340 -8.62 -7.22 14.81
CA GLY A 340 -9.17 -8.45 14.24
C GLY A 340 -10.63 -8.25 13.85
N THR A 341 -11.51 -9.13 14.33
CA THR A 341 -12.95 -9.02 14.11
C THR A 341 -13.65 -8.07 15.08
N ASP A 342 -12.96 -7.60 16.10
CA ASP A 342 -13.56 -6.83 17.18
C ASP A 342 -13.48 -5.33 16.89
N GLU A 343 -14.57 -4.63 17.19
CA GLU A 343 -14.65 -3.19 17.12
C GLU A 343 -14.19 -2.56 18.44
N THR A 344 -13.28 -1.59 18.38
CA THR A 344 -12.73 -0.97 19.59
C THR A 344 -12.26 0.47 19.34
N SER A 345 -11.71 1.08 20.38
CA SER A 345 -11.09 2.40 20.33
C SER A 345 -9.58 2.26 20.17
N PHE A 346 -8.96 3.16 19.42
CA PHE A 346 -7.54 3.13 19.08
C PHE A 346 -6.64 3.02 20.32
N SER A 347 -6.90 3.82 21.36
CA SER A 347 -6.13 3.76 22.61
C SER A 347 -6.30 2.45 23.41
N LYS A 348 -7.29 1.62 23.09
CA LYS A 348 -7.50 0.32 23.76
C LYS A 348 -6.73 -0.82 23.10
N VAL A 349 -6.12 -0.60 21.94
CA VAL A 349 -5.31 -1.62 21.26
C VAL A 349 -3.94 -1.70 21.93
N THR A 350 -3.87 -2.53 22.96
CA THR A 350 -2.70 -2.77 23.81
C THR A 350 -2.55 -4.28 24.05
N GLY A 351 -1.40 -4.73 24.53
CA GLY A 351 -1.21 -6.12 24.94
C GLY A 351 0.24 -6.59 24.87
N SER A 352 0.54 -7.66 25.60
CA SER A 352 1.88 -8.26 25.68
C SER A 352 2.38 -8.87 24.37
N ALA A 353 1.48 -9.08 23.41
CA ALA A 353 1.85 -9.52 22.06
C ALA A 353 2.55 -8.42 21.25
N PHE A 354 2.28 -7.15 21.57
CA PHE A 354 2.94 -6.02 20.94
C PHE A 354 4.27 -5.73 21.61
N LYS A 355 5.20 -5.18 20.82
CA LYS A 355 6.38 -4.51 21.35
C LYS A 355 6.51 -3.15 20.67
N PRO A 356 6.34 -2.03 21.40
CA PRO A 356 6.03 -1.94 22.84
C PRO A 356 4.62 -2.45 23.19
N SER A 357 4.41 -2.88 24.44
CA SER A 357 3.15 -3.50 24.90
C SER A 357 1.98 -2.54 24.96
N GLU A 358 2.29 -1.24 25.07
CA GLU A 358 1.36 -0.13 25.02
C GLU A 358 0.68 -0.03 23.66
N GLY A 359 1.25 -0.62 22.60
CA GLY A 359 0.67 -0.64 21.26
C GLY A 359 0.27 0.76 20.81
N LEU A 360 -1.01 0.94 20.48
CA LEU A 360 -1.55 2.21 20.01
C LEU A 360 -1.88 3.20 21.14
N ALA A 361 -1.81 2.78 22.40
CA ALA A 361 -1.91 3.67 23.56
C ALA A 361 -0.60 4.41 23.87
N LEU A 362 0.48 4.16 23.11
CA LEU A 362 1.78 4.76 23.36
C LEU A 362 1.75 6.29 23.14
N GLU A 363 1.73 7.05 24.23
CA GLU A 363 1.70 8.53 24.16
C GLU A 363 3.10 9.14 24.01
N ARG A 364 4.11 8.55 24.66
CA ARG A 364 5.48 9.05 24.66
C ARG A 364 6.40 8.08 23.95
N VAL A 365 6.80 8.47 22.75
CA VAL A 365 7.77 7.71 21.97
C VAL A 365 9.18 8.15 22.34
N THR A 366 10.04 7.17 22.60
CA THR A 366 11.48 7.36 22.82
C THR A 366 12.25 6.61 21.73
N VAL A 367 13.56 6.82 21.63
CA VAL A 367 14.42 6.01 20.73
C VAL A 367 14.24 4.51 21.00
N ASP A 368 14.11 4.13 22.27
CA ASP A 368 13.95 2.74 22.67
C ASP A 368 12.61 2.13 22.22
N SER A 369 11.58 2.95 22.02
CA SER A 369 10.28 2.49 21.51
C SER A 369 10.43 1.81 20.14
N TYR A 370 11.39 2.25 19.31
CA TYR A 370 11.64 1.70 17.98
C TYR A 370 12.79 0.69 17.92
N LYS A 371 13.41 0.36 19.05
CA LYS A 371 14.57 -0.55 19.08
C LYS A 371 14.26 -1.91 18.46
N VAL A 372 13.00 -2.36 18.53
CA VAL A 372 12.52 -3.61 17.92
C VAL A 372 12.54 -3.62 16.39
N LEU A 373 12.60 -2.43 15.77
CA LEU A 373 12.65 -2.30 14.31
C LEU A 373 14.08 -2.31 13.75
N ARG A 374 15.10 -2.24 14.62
CA ARG A 374 16.51 -2.11 14.23
C ARG A 374 17.24 -3.44 14.20
#